data_AF-A0A7S2W1R7-F1
#
_entry.id   AF-A0A7S2W1R7-F1
#
_cell.length_a   1.000
_cell.length_b   1.000
_cell.length_c   1.000
_cell.angle_alpha   90.00
_cell.angle_beta   90.00
_cell.angle_gamma   90.00
#
_symmetry.space_group_name_H-M   'P 1'
#
loop_
_entity.id
_entity.type
_entity.pdbx_description
1 polymer ?
#
loop_
_entity_poly.entity_id
_entity_poly.type
_entity_poly.pdbx_seq_one_letter_code
_entity_poly.pdbx_strand_id
1 'polypeptide(L)'
;QECNWPTSFKRRMIDSDERETALMFRRLHNTARVFRNDVAKQVMKLEEQKGDELEFKDIAHLVNGKRGRQAEAEGDPDGGVWTAGQVIGLIHDIPTCKQLMDRMIAEAEETISGRLAGMVLPAPSSRL
;
A
#
# COMPACT_ATOMS: atom_id res chain seq x y z
N GLN A 1 -6.29 -13.06 5.34
CA GLN A 1 -7.24 -13.91 4.57
C GLN A 1 -8.67 -13.40 4.68
N GLU A 2 -9.03 -12.93 5.87
CA GLU A 2 -10.31 -12.47 6.38
C GLU A 2 -10.77 -11.13 5.79
N CYS A 3 -9.84 -10.30 5.30
CA CYS A 3 -10.17 -9.10 4.56
C CYS A 3 -11.05 -9.47 3.35
N ASN A 4 -12.26 -8.93 3.26
CA ASN A 4 -13.23 -9.24 2.21
C ASN A 4 -12.93 -8.47 0.90
N TRP A 5 -11.70 -8.61 0.42
CA TRP A 5 -11.27 -8.04 -0.85
C TRP A 5 -10.96 -9.15 -1.85
N PRO A 6 -11.20 -8.94 -3.15
CA PRO A 6 -10.94 -9.97 -4.16
C PRO A 6 -9.48 -10.40 -4.14
N THR A 7 -9.25 -11.69 -4.40
CA THR A 7 -7.90 -12.28 -4.41
C THR A 7 -7.00 -11.63 -5.46
N SER A 8 -7.55 -11.13 -6.56
CA SER A 8 -6.80 -10.39 -7.59
C SER A 8 -6.11 -9.15 -7.04
N PHE A 9 -6.79 -8.34 -6.23
CA PHE A 9 -6.21 -7.17 -5.57
C PHE A 9 -5.11 -7.57 -4.57
N LYS A 10 -5.38 -8.61 -3.76
CA LYS A 10 -4.40 -9.10 -2.78
C LYS A 10 -3.13 -9.62 -3.46
N ARG A 11 -3.26 -10.39 -4.55
CA ARG A 11 -2.13 -10.87 -5.35
C ARG A 11 -1.40 -9.73 -6.01
N ARG A 12 -2.13 -8.77 -6.60
CA ARG A 12 -1.54 -7.57 -7.19
C ARG A 12 -0.65 -6.83 -6.19
N MET A 13 -1.05 -6.72 -4.91
CA MET A 13 -0.20 -6.13 -3.87
C MET A 13 1.08 -6.94 -3.59
N ILE A 14 0.98 -8.27 -3.52
CA ILE A 14 2.13 -9.16 -3.26
C ILE A 14 3.13 -9.14 -4.42
N ASP A 15 2.64 -9.04 -5.64
CA ASP A 15 3.44 -9.04 -6.86
C ASP A 15 4.08 -7.65 -7.13
N SER A 16 3.85 -6.66 -6.25
CA SER A 16 4.28 -5.27 -6.42
C SER A 16 5.42 -4.89 -5.48
N ASP A 17 6.18 -3.86 -5.87
CA ASP A 17 7.23 -3.25 -5.04
C ASP A 17 6.80 -1.90 -4.45
N GLU A 18 7.68 -1.25 -3.69
CA GLU A 18 7.42 0.03 -3.01
C GLU A 18 7.20 1.23 -3.95
N ARG A 19 7.53 1.09 -5.24
CA ARG A 19 7.45 2.12 -6.30
C ARG A 19 6.14 2.06 -7.08
N GLU A 20 5.36 1.00 -6.88
CA GLU A 20 4.04 0.79 -7.50
C GLU A 20 2.92 1.59 -6.79
N THR A 21 3.25 2.73 -6.18
CA THR A 21 2.27 3.70 -5.66
C THR A 21 2.47 5.08 -6.28
N ALA A 22 1.40 5.87 -6.29
CA ALA A 22 1.40 7.22 -6.83
C ALA A 22 0.69 8.19 -5.89
N LEU A 23 1.04 9.47 -6.01
CA LEU A 23 0.31 10.57 -5.39
C LEU A 23 -0.57 11.23 -6.43
N MET A 24 -1.89 11.22 -6.19
CA MET A 24 -2.88 11.93 -6.99
C MET A 24 -3.39 13.17 -6.27
N PHE A 25 -4.03 14.08 -7.00
CA PHE A 25 -4.72 15.28 -6.51
C PHE A 25 -3.81 16.31 -5.85
N ARG A 26 -2.52 16.33 -6.20
CA ARG A 26 -1.55 17.26 -5.60
C ARG A 26 -1.88 18.72 -5.91
N ARG A 27 -2.24 19.01 -7.16
CA ARG A 27 -2.64 20.35 -7.63
C ARG A 27 -3.98 20.80 -7.05
N LEU A 28 -4.86 19.85 -6.73
CA LEU A 28 -6.18 20.12 -6.14
C LEU A 28 -6.14 20.23 -4.60
N HIS A 29 -4.95 20.23 -3.99
CA HIS A 29 -4.77 20.25 -2.53
C HIS A 29 -5.54 19.15 -1.77
N ASN A 30 -5.78 18.00 -2.42
CA ASN A 30 -6.54 16.88 -1.86
C ASN A 30 -5.75 15.56 -2.00
N THR A 31 -4.45 15.62 -1.70
CA THR A 31 -3.50 14.57 -2.09
C THR A 31 -3.88 13.21 -1.51
N ALA A 32 -3.92 12.19 -2.36
CA ALA A 32 -4.14 10.80 -1.97
C ALA A 32 -3.02 9.90 -2.49
N ARG A 33 -2.55 8.97 -1.66
CA ARG A 33 -1.64 7.90 -2.09
C ARG A 33 -2.44 6.68 -2.51
N VAL A 34 -2.24 6.24 -3.75
CA VAL A 34 -2.99 5.17 -4.38
C VAL A 34 -2.05 4.16 -5.02
N PHE A 35 -2.57 2.98 -5.35
CA PHE A 35 -1.84 2.03 -6.18
C PHE A 35 -1.67 2.58 -7.60
N ARG A 36 -0.49 2.36 -8.21
CA ARG A 36 -0.13 2.92 -9.53
C ARG A 36 -0.69 2.08 -10.69
N ASN A 37 -2.02 1.93 -10.73
CA ASN A 37 -2.70 1.24 -11.83
C ASN A 37 -3.00 2.16 -13.02
N ASP A 38 -3.70 1.63 -14.02
CA ASP A 38 -4.00 2.34 -15.26
C ASP A 38 -4.89 3.57 -15.07
N VAL A 39 -5.89 3.52 -14.17
CA VAL A 39 -6.69 4.71 -13.85
C VAL A 39 -5.84 5.78 -13.17
N ALA A 40 -4.98 5.41 -12.22
CA ALA A 40 -4.08 6.35 -11.56
C ALA A 40 -3.12 7.01 -12.57
N LYS A 41 -2.53 6.23 -13.49
CA LYS A 41 -1.67 6.75 -14.57
C LYS A 41 -2.41 7.73 -15.48
N GLN A 42 -3.68 7.46 -15.81
CA GLN A 42 -4.51 8.38 -16.60
C GLN A 42 -4.74 9.70 -15.87
N VAL A 43 -5.06 9.66 -14.57
CA VAL A 43 -5.25 10.88 -13.78
C VAL A 43 -3.94 11.67 -13.72
N MET A 44 -2.81 11.02 -13.36
CA MET A 44 -1.51 11.68 -13.30
C MET A 44 -1.14 12.37 -14.62
N LYS A 45 -1.44 11.74 -15.76
CA LYS A 45 -1.22 12.33 -17.08
C LYS A 45 -2.06 13.60 -17.29
N LEU A 46 -3.32 13.61 -16.84
CA LEU A 46 -4.16 14.80 -16.90
C LEU A 46 -3.66 15.91 -15.96
N GLU A 47 -3.18 15.55 -14.76
CA GLU A 47 -2.59 16.51 -13.82
C GLU A 47 -1.33 17.16 -14.40
N GLU A 48 -0.49 16.38 -15.08
CA GLU A 48 0.70 16.87 -15.76
C GLU A 48 0.36 17.78 -16.95
N GLN A 49 -0.62 17.39 -17.77
CA GLN A 49 -1.02 18.14 -18.96
C GLN A 49 -1.70 19.48 -18.63
N LYS A 50 -2.58 19.50 -17.63
CA LYS A 50 -3.37 20.69 -17.29
C LYS A 50 -2.67 21.61 -16.30
N GLY A 51 -1.75 21.10 -15.49
CA GLY A 51 -1.03 21.90 -14.50
C GLY A 51 -2.00 22.63 -13.55
N ASP A 52 -1.92 23.96 -13.52
CA ASP A 52 -2.72 24.81 -12.62
C ASP A 52 -4.14 25.07 -13.13
N GLU A 53 -4.44 24.73 -14.39
CA GLU A 53 -5.79 24.81 -14.97
C GLU A 53 -6.64 23.56 -14.68
N LEU A 54 -6.07 22.57 -13.98
CA LEU A 54 -6.77 21.34 -13.63
C LEU A 54 -7.93 21.64 -12.67
N GLU A 55 -9.14 21.28 -13.08
CA GLU A 55 -10.30 21.28 -12.21
C GLU A 55 -10.72 19.84 -11.86
N PHE A 56 -11.37 19.64 -10.72
CA PHE A 56 -11.84 18.32 -10.31
C PHE A 56 -12.78 17.67 -11.35
N LYS A 57 -13.59 18.45 -12.06
CA LYS A 57 -14.50 17.96 -13.11
C LYS A 57 -13.76 17.21 -14.23
N ASP A 58 -12.49 17.54 -14.46
CA ASP A 58 -11.66 16.93 -15.50
C ASP A 58 -11.31 15.48 -15.18
N ILE A 59 -11.28 15.10 -13.90
CA ILE A 59 -10.85 13.78 -13.44
C ILE A 59 -11.95 13.03 -12.68
N ALA A 60 -13.06 13.70 -12.33
CA ALA A 60 -14.17 13.16 -11.57
C ALA A 60 -14.71 11.84 -12.15
N HIS A 61 -14.78 11.73 -13.48
CA HIS A 61 -15.24 10.52 -14.16
C HIS A 61 -14.29 9.32 -13.98
N LEU A 62 -12.99 9.55 -13.80
CA LEU A 62 -11.99 8.51 -13.53
C LEU A 62 -11.99 8.07 -12.07
N VAL A 63 -12.17 9.00 -11.14
CA VAL A 63 -11.95 8.78 -9.70
C VAL A 63 -13.25 8.61 -8.91
N ASN A 64 -14.38 8.49 -9.60
CA ASN A 64 -15.66 8.31 -8.92
C ASN A 64 -15.70 6.98 -8.15
N GLY A 65 -16.28 7.00 -6.95
CA GLY A 65 -16.35 5.81 -6.10
C GLY A 65 -17.23 4.68 -6.64
N LYS A 66 -18.13 4.94 -7.60
CA LYS A 66 -18.92 3.87 -8.25
C LYS A 66 -18.03 2.97 -9.08
N ARG A 67 -17.09 3.55 -9.83
CA ARG A 67 -16.10 2.85 -10.63
C ARG A 67 -15.16 2.01 -9.76
N GLY A 68 -14.69 2.55 -8.63
CA GLY A 68 -13.90 1.79 -7.65
C GLY A 68 -14.65 0.57 -7.10
N ARG A 69 -15.92 0.74 -6.69
CA ARG A 69 -16.75 -0.38 -6.22
C ARG A 69 -17.06 -1.41 -7.30
N GLN A 70 -17.24 -0.98 -8.54
CA GLN A 70 -17.45 -1.90 -9.66
C GLN A 70 -16.18 -2.73 -9.91
N ALA A 71 -15.02 -2.08 -9.97
CA ALA A 71 -13.74 -2.75 -10.11
C ALA A 71 -13.47 -3.76 -8.98
N GLU A 72 -13.82 -3.41 -7.75
CA GLU A 72 -13.79 -4.35 -6.61
C GLU A 72 -14.74 -5.54 -6.82
N ALA A 73 -15.99 -5.30 -7.20
CA ALA A 73 -16.96 -6.37 -7.43
C ALA A 73 -16.55 -7.32 -8.58
N GLU A 74 -15.92 -6.79 -9.61
CA GLU A 74 -15.43 -7.52 -10.78
C GLU A 74 -14.05 -8.17 -10.54
N GLY A 75 -13.36 -7.79 -9.47
CA GLY A 75 -12.00 -8.26 -9.19
C GLY A 75 -10.97 -7.71 -10.17
N ASP A 76 -11.17 -6.50 -10.68
CA ASP A 76 -10.28 -5.79 -11.63
C ASP A 76 -9.43 -4.73 -10.90
N PRO A 77 -8.15 -4.99 -10.61
CA PRO A 77 -7.27 -4.03 -9.94
C PRO A 77 -6.92 -2.80 -10.78
N ASP A 78 -7.16 -2.83 -12.10
CA ASP A 78 -6.85 -1.72 -13.01
C ASP A 78 -8.10 -0.89 -13.36
N GLY A 79 -9.29 -1.34 -12.97
CA GLY A 79 -10.58 -0.74 -13.33
C GLY A 79 -10.95 0.53 -12.55
N GLY A 80 -10.33 0.79 -11.40
CA GLY A 80 -10.68 1.91 -10.52
C GLY A 80 -9.56 2.31 -9.58
N VAL A 81 -9.67 3.48 -8.93
CA VAL A 81 -8.66 3.93 -7.95
C VAL A 81 -8.84 3.19 -6.63
N TRP A 82 -7.75 2.68 -6.07
CA TRP A 82 -7.72 2.09 -4.73
C TRP A 82 -6.46 2.50 -3.97
N THR A 83 -6.60 2.59 -2.65
CA THR A 83 -5.56 3.11 -1.76
C THR A 83 -4.52 2.02 -1.47
N ALA A 84 -3.24 2.37 -1.62
CA ALA A 84 -2.12 1.52 -1.22
C ALA A 84 -0.96 2.39 -0.71
N GLY A 85 -0.29 1.93 0.34
CA GLY A 85 0.93 2.56 0.86
C GLY A 85 2.19 1.94 0.26
N GLN A 86 3.34 2.61 0.39
CA GLN A 86 4.63 2.06 -0.08
C GLN A 86 5.04 0.77 0.65
N VAL A 87 4.48 0.54 1.84
CA VAL A 87 4.67 -0.68 2.63
C VAL A 87 4.31 -1.96 1.87
N ILE A 88 3.53 -1.87 0.77
CA ILE A 88 3.22 -3.04 -0.07
C ILE A 88 4.47 -3.78 -0.55
N GLY A 89 5.59 -3.06 -0.78
CA GLY A 89 6.86 -3.70 -1.17
C GLY A 89 7.49 -4.60 -0.10
N LEU A 90 6.96 -4.59 1.13
CA LEU A 90 7.37 -5.47 2.24
C LEU A 90 6.33 -6.56 2.54
N ILE A 91 5.23 -6.63 1.78
CA ILE A 91 4.14 -7.60 1.98
C ILE A 91 4.30 -8.71 0.94
N HIS A 92 4.61 -9.91 1.41
CA HIS A 92 4.89 -11.05 0.53
C HIS A 92 3.95 -12.24 0.75
N ASP A 93 2.96 -12.12 1.65
CA ASP A 93 2.04 -13.20 2.00
C ASP A 93 0.64 -12.69 2.37
N ILE A 94 -0.31 -13.63 2.49
CA ILE A 94 -1.70 -13.37 2.93
C ILE A 94 -1.99 -14.25 4.16
N PRO A 95 -1.46 -13.89 5.35
CA PRO A 95 -1.71 -14.63 6.57
C PRO A 95 -3.16 -14.44 7.05
N THR A 96 -3.57 -15.24 8.01
CA THR A 96 -4.72 -14.88 8.87
C THR A 96 -4.36 -13.66 9.73
N CYS A 97 -5.36 -12.89 10.18
CA CYS A 97 -5.17 -11.78 11.11
C CYS A 97 -4.45 -12.25 12.38
N LYS A 98 -4.78 -13.45 12.88
CA LYS A 98 -4.11 -14.03 14.04
C LYS A 98 -2.62 -14.25 13.76
N GLN A 99 -2.29 -14.94 12.67
CA GLN A 99 -0.90 -15.21 12.29
C GLN A 99 -0.10 -13.92 12.08
N LEU A 100 -0.71 -12.90 11.46
CA LEU A 100 -0.08 -11.59 11.28
C LEU A 100 0.28 -10.96 12.62
N MET A 101 -0.68 -10.90 13.55
CA MET A 101 -0.47 -10.30 14.86
C MET A 101 0.55 -11.08 15.70
N ASP A 102 0.42 -12.41 15.75
CA ASP A 102 1.36 -13.27 16.47
C ASP A 102 2.79 -13.07 15.95
N ARG A 103 2.97 -13.04 14.61
CA ARG A 103 4.27 -12.83 13.97
C ARG A 103 4.84 -11.45 14.29
N MET A 104 4.05 -10.38 14.13
CA MET A 104 4.50 -9.01 14.40
C MET A 104 4.98 -8.83 15.85
N ILE A 105 4.26 -9.40 16.81
CA ILE A 105 4.62 -9.32 18.24
C ILE A 105 5.90 -10.11 18.50
N ALA A 106 5.97 -11.36 18.03
CA ALA A 106 7.15 -12.20 18.22
C ALA A 106 8.42 -11.60 17.57
N GLU A 107 8.31 -11.07 16.35
CA GLU A 107 9.43 -10.41 15.65
C GLU A 107 9.87 -9.12 16.36
N ALA A 108 8.93 -8.36 16.94
CA ALA A 108 9.25 -7.18 17.73
C ALA A 108 9.98 -7.56 19.03
N GLU A 109 9.50 -8.58 19.76
CA GLU A 109 10.13 -9.10 20.97
C GLU A 109 11.55 -9.62 20.70
N GLU A 110 11.74 -10.39 19.64
CA GLU A 110 13.06 -10.90 19.21
C GLU A 110 13.99 -9.75 18.80
N THR A 111 13.46 -8.74 18.11
CA THR A 111 14.24 -7.55 17.74
C THR A 111 14.74 -6.80 18.98
N ILE A 112 13.88 -6.61 19.98
CA ILE A 112 14.21 -5.84 21.19
C ILE A 112 15.14 -6.66 22.10
N SER A 113 14.74 -7.87 22.45
CA SER A 113 15.38 -8.69 23.47
C SER A 113 16.54 -9.56 22.97
N GLY A 114 16.56 -9.88 21.68
CA GLY A 114 17.66 -10.59 21.01
C GLY A 114 18.61 -9.61 20.33
N ARG A 115 18.20 -9.07 19.18
CA ARG A 115 19.08 -8.30 18.29
C ARG A 115 19.61 -7.02 18.93
N LEU A 116 18.73 -6.17 19.46
CA LEU A 116 19.13 -4.87 20.01
C LEU A 116 19.83 -5.02 21.36
N ALA A 117 19.31 -5.87 22.25
CA ALA A 117 19.96 -6.15 23.53
C ALA A 117 21.40 -6.66 23.33
N GLY A 118 21.63 -7.57 22.38
CA GLY A 118 22.96 -8.07 22.04
C GLY A 118 23.94 -7.01 21.51
N MET A 119 23.44 -5.87 21.03
CA MET A 119 24.28 -4.75 20.57
C MET A 119 24.65 -3.76 21.69
N VAL A 120 23.84 -3.68 22.75
CA VAL A 120 24.00 -2.66 23.81
C VAL A 120 24.46 -3.22 25.15
N LEU A 121 24.26 -4.51 25.40
CA LEU A 121 24.73 -5.17 26.62
C LEU A 121 26.18 -5.64 26.43
N PRO A 122 27.05 -5.44 27.44
CA PRO A 122 28.42 -5.94 27.39
C PRO A 122 28.42 -7.46 27.26
N ALA A 123 29.37 -8.00 26.48
CA ALA A 123 29.55 -9.44 26.35
C ALA A 123 29.67 -10.08 27.74
N PRO A 124 29.03 -11.25 27.97
CA PRO A 124 29.09 -11.90 29.26
C PRO A 124 30.55 -12.15 29.64
N SER A 125 31.00 -11.52 30.73
CA SER A 125 32.34 -11.71 31.28
C SER A 125 32.51 -13.18 31.63
N SER A 126 33.40 -13.87 30.90
CA SER A 126 33.70 -15.28 31.15
C SER A 126 34.34 -15.38 32.53
N ARG A 127 33.60 -15.87 33.53
CA ARG A 127 34.20 -16.25 34.80
C ARG A 127 34.84 -17.62 34.62
N LEU A 128 36.17 -17.64 34.69
CA LEU A 128 36.97 -18.82 34.99
C LEU A 128 36.62 -19.34 36.39
#